data_AF-A0A3N4LMG2-F1
#
_entry.id   AF-A0A3N4LMG2-F1
#
_cell.length_a   1.000
_cell.length_b   1.000
_cell.length_c   1.000
_cell.angle_alpha   90.00
_cell.angle_beta   90.00
_cell.angle_gamma   90.00
#
_symmetry.space_group_name_H-M   'P 1'
#
loop_
_entity.id
_entity.type
_entity.pdbx_description
1 polymer ?
#
loop_
_entity_poly.entity_id
_entity_poly.type
_entity_poly.pdbx_seq_one_letter_code
_entity_poly.pdbx_strand_id
1 'polypeptide(L)' 'QFVQCLANPLYLNYLAQSQYFENPAFIAYLEYLEYFRQPEYTKLLTYPSYSLNALSLLKQPAFRNDIMNPHTAKIMVDD' A
#
# COMPACT_ATOMS: atom_id res chain seq x y z
N GLN A 1 0.55 -12.67 2.69
CA GLN A 1 1.15 -12.04 3.88
C GLN A 1 1.55 -10.58 3.60
N PHE A 2 2.43 -10.27 2.63
CA PHE A 2 2.82 -8.87 2.33
C PHE A 2 1.68 -7.96 1.81
N VAL A 3 0.95 -8.33 0.75
CA VAL A 3 -0.13 -7.50 0.18
C VAL A 3 -1.17 -7.10 1.22
N GLN A 4 -1.47 -7.99 2.17
CA GLN A 4 -2.42 -7.71 3.24
C GLN A 4 -1.88 -6.71 4.26
N CYS A 5 -0.56 -6.63 4.46
CA CYS A 5 0.06 -5.59 5.29
C CYS A 5 -0.08 -4.20 4.68
N LEU A 6 -0.27 -4.08 3.35
CA LEU A 6 -0.54 -2.78 2.71
C LEU A 6 -1.85 -2.16 3.18
N ALA A 7 -2.79 -2.96 3.69
CA ALA A 7 -4.02 -2.46 4.28
C ALA A 7 -3.80 -1.68 5.59
N ASN A 8 -2.61 -1.75 6.21
CA ASN A 8 -2.30 -1.03 7.44
C ASN A 8 -1.59 0.30 7.14
N PRO A 9 -2.21 1.46 7.38
CA PRO A 9 -1.61 2.77 7.11
C PRO A 9 -0.32 3.04 7.90
N LEU A 10 -0.19 2.50 9.12
CA LEU A 10 1.04 2.64 9.91
C LEU A 10 2.21 1.89 9.26
N TYR A 11 1.92 0.75 8.62
CA TYR A 11 2.93 0.01 7.86
C TYR A 11 3.34 0.77 6.61
N LEU A 12 2.39 1.40 5.91
CA LEU A 12 2.69 2.27 4.77
C LEU A 12 3.57 3.47 5.17
N ASN A 13 3.28 4.08 6.32
CA ASN A 13 4.09 5.17 6.87
C ASN A 13 5.52 4.71 7.17
N TYR A 14 5.68 3.54 7.78
CA TYR A 14 7.00 2.95 8.02
C TYR A 14 7.78 2.71 6.72
N LEU A 15 7.11 2.18 5.68
CA LEU A 15 7.73 1.99 4.36
C LEU A 15 8.14 3.33 3.72
N ALA A 16 7.33 4.38 3.87
CA ALA A 16 7.65 5.71 3.39
C ALA A 16 8.86 6.32 4.11
N GLN A 17 8.89 6.26 5.45
CA GLN A 17 10.00 6.76 6.26
C GLN A 17 11.31 6.03 5.95
N SER A 18 11.22 4.75 5.59
CA SER A 18 12.38 3.93 5.20
C SER A 18 12.76 4.09 3.71
N GLN A 19 12.20 5.09 3.01
CA GLN A 19 12.49 5.44 1.61
C GLN A 19 12.24 4.33 0.59
N TYR A 20 11.40 3.32 0.90
CA TYR A 20 11.08 2.26 -0.05
C TYR A 20 10.39 2.79 -1.31
N PHE A 21 9.57 3.84 -1.18
CA PHE A 21 8.84 4.43 -2.30
C PHE A 21 9.69 5.30 -3.25
N GLU A 22 10.94 5.59 -2.86
CA GLU A 22 11.93 6.24 -3.73
C GLU A 22 12.67 5.23 -4.62
N ASN A 23 12.66 3.95 -4.24
CA ASN A 23 13.30 2.89 -5.00
C ASN A 23 12.43 2.45 -6.20
N PRO A 24 12.89 2.65 -7.45
CA PRO A 24 12.11 2.28 -8.63
C PRO A 24 11.83 0.77 -8.72
N ALA A 25 12.71 -0.07 -8.18
CA ALA A 25 12.48 -1.52 -8.14
C ALA A 25 11.31 -1.88 -7.21
N PHE A 26 11.13 -1.13 -6.12
CA PHE A 26 10.00 -1.33 -5.21
C PHE A 26 8.69 -0.85 -5.86
N ILE A 27 8.72 0.25 -6.60
CA ILE A 27 7.55 0.71 -7.36
C ILE A 27 7.14 -0.32 -8.42
N ALA A 28 8.10 -0.88 -9.17
CA ALA A 28 7.84 -1.97 -10.11
C ALA A 28 7.28 -3.21 -9.40
N TYR A 29 7.72 -3.49 -8.17
CA TYR A 29 7.16 -4.56 -7.36
C TYR A 29 5.70 -4.29 -6.96
N LEU A 30 5.34 -3.04 -6.62
CA LEU A 30 3.93 -2.69 -6.38
C LEU A 30 3.07 -2.89 -7.63
N GLU A 31 3.58 -2.55 -8.82
CA GLU A 31 2.88 -2.85 -10.07
C GLU A 31 2.72 -4.34 -10.31
N TYR A 32 3.75 -5.14 -10.00
CA TYR A 32 3.64 -6.60 -10.06
C TYR A 32 2.49 -7.10 -9.19
N LEU A 33 2.32 -6.58 -7.96
CA LEU A 33 1.26 -7.01 -7.05
C LEU A 33 -0.18 -6.74 -7.54
N GLU A 34 -0.37 -6.00 -8.64
CA GLU A 34 -1.69 -5.80 -9.25
C GLU A 34 -2.32 -7.10 -9.77
N TYR A 35 -1.55 -8.18 -9.97
CA TYR A 35 -2.11 -9.49 -10.31
C TYR A 35 -3.10 -9.99 -9.24
N PHE A 36 -2.97 -9.54 -7.98
CA PHE A 36 -3.90 -9.86 -6.91
C PHE A 36 -5.32 -9.34 -7.14
N ARG A 37 -5.56 -8.47 -8.13
CA ARG A 37 -6.91 -8.05 -8.54
C ARG A 37 -7.66 -9.13 -9.33
N GLN A 38 -6.94 -10.07 -9.94
CA GLN A 38 -7.60 -11.13 -10.70
C GLN A 38 -8.36 -12.05 -9.73
N PRO A 39 -9.58 -12.47 -10.06
CA PRO A 39 -10.46 -13.20 -9.13
C PRO A 39 -9.84 -14.49 -8.57
N GLU A 40 -8.94 -15.11 -9.35
CA GLU A 40 -8.16 -16.28 -8.98
C GLU A 40 -7.23 -16.04 -7.77
N TYR A 41 -6.72 -14.82 -7.59
CA TYR A 41 -5.81 -14.45 -6.52
C TYR A 41 -6.51 -13.61 -5.44
N THR A 42 -7.53 -12.81 -5.79
CA THR A 42 -8.30 -12.00 -4.84
C THR A 42 -8.88 -12.85 -3.70
N LYS A 43 -9.33 -14.08 -4.01
CA LYS A 43 -9.87 -15.03 -3.02
C LYS A 43 -8.86 -15.49 -1.96
N LEU A 44 -7.56 -15.26 -2.19
CA LEU A 44 -6.48 -15.58 -1.25
C LEU A 44 -6.23 -14.46 -0.24
N LEU A 45 -6.86 -13.30 -0.41
CA LEU A 45 -6.75 -12.16 0.49
C LEU A 45 -7.86 -12.19 1.54
N THR A 46 -7.50 -11.99 2.80
CA THR A 46 -8.48 -11.88 3.89
C THR A 46 -9.29 -10.57 3.79
N TYR A 47 -8.62 -9.49 3.37
CA TYR A 47 -9.20 -8.15 3.22
C TYR A 47 -8.84 -7.55 1.85
N PRO A 48 -9.43 -8.06 0.75
CA PRO A 48 -9.04 -7.68 -0.60
C PRO A 48 -9.27 -6.20 -0.86
N SER A 49 -10.42 -5.64 -0.47
CA SER A 49 -10.76 -4.23 -0.71
C SER A 49 -9.73 -3.28 -0.10
N TYR A 50 -9.40 -3.45 1.18
CA TYR A 50 -8.43 -2.57 1.86
C TYR A 50 -7.02 -2.70 1.27
N SER A 51 -6.57 -3.93 1.01
CA SER A 51 -5.24 -4.20 0.46
C SER A 51 -5.08 -3.62 -0.95
N LEU A 52 -6.09 -3.82 -1.81
CA LEU A 52 -6.07 -3.35 -3.20
C LEU A 52 -6.33 -1.85 -3.32
N ASN A 53 -7.13 -1.26 -2.42
CA ASN A 53 -7.31 0.19 -2.35
C ASN A 53 -6.01 0.88 -1.93
N ALA A 54 -5.33 0.36 -0.91
CA ALA A 54 -4.00 0.84 -0.53
C ALA A 54 -3.01 0.73 -1.69
N LEU A 55 -3.01 -0.38 -2.42
CA LEU A 55 -2.18 -0.55 -3.60
C LEU A 55 -2.47 0.52 -4.67
N SER A 56 -3.74 0.83 -4.93
CA SER A 56 -4.14 1.92 -5.84
C SER A 56 -3.61 3.29 -5.39
N LEU A 57 -3.71 3.60 -4.09
CA LEU A 57 -3.24 4.85 -3.52
C LEU A 57 -1.73 5.00 -3.66
N LEU A 58 -0.97 3.94 -3.38
CA LEU A 58 0.50 3.93 -3.50
C LEU A 58 1.01 4.19 -4.92
N LYS A 59 0.20 3.96 -5.96
CA LYS A 59 0.57 4.33 -7.34
C LYS A 59 0.63 5.85 -7.52
N GLN A 60 -0.16 6.59 -6.75
CA GLN A 60 -0.16 8.05 -6.80
C GLN A 60 1.13 8.58 -6.14
N PRO A 61 2.00 9.30 -6.88
CA PRO A 61 3.22 9.86 -6.32
C PRO A 61 2.95 10.82 -5.16
N ALA A 62 1.86 11.60 -5.25
CA ALA A 62 1.42 12.51 -4.19
C ALA A 62 1.18 11.76 -2.87
N PHE A 63 0.38 10.69 -2.92
CA PHE A 63 0.08 9.87 -1.74
C PHE A 63 1.33 9.25 -1.10
N ARG A 64 2.31 8.83 -1.90
CA ARG A 64 3.60 8.31 -1.38
C ARG A 64 4.35 9.33 -0.54
N ASN A 65 4.25 10.61 -0.90
CA ASN A 65 4.83 11.69 -0.10
C ASN A 65 3.94 12.01 1.11
N ASP A 66 2.62 12.04 0.93
CA ASP A 66 1.68 12.38 2.00
C ASP A 66 1.69 11.35 3.13
N ILE A 67 1.80 10.06 2.81
CA ILE A 67 1.85 8.97 3.79
C ILE A 67 3.16 8.94 4.57
N MET A 68 4.20 9.69 4.17
CA MET A 68 5.41 9.89 4.98
C MET A 68 5.09 10.68 6.27
N ASN A 69 4.08 11.55 6.22
CA ASN A 69 3.61 12.28 7.38
C ASN A 69 2.80 11.35 8.33
N PRO A 70 3.23 11.17 9.59
CA PRO A 70 2.54 10.30 10.53
C PRO A 70 1.11 10.76 10.86
N HIS A 71 0.76 12.03 10.62
CA HIS A 71 -0.61 12.52 10.79
C HIS A 71 -1.56 11.90 9.76
N THR A 72 -1.13 11.78 8.49
CA THR A 72 -1.90 11.16 7.41
C THR A 72 -2.23 9.71 7.74
N ALA A 73 -1.26 8.96 8.25
CA ALA A 73 -1.45 7.56 8.62
C ALA A 73 -2.44 7.39 9.79
N LYS A 74 -2.46 8.31 10.75
CA LYS A 74 -3.43 8.29 11.85
C LYS A 74 -4.86 8.54 11.35
N ILE A 75 -5.05 9.56 10.51
CA ILE A 75 -6.36 9.85 9.91
C ILE A 75 -6.92 8.62 9.19
N MET A 76 -6.10 7.89 8.43
CA MET A 76 -6.51 6.67 7.73
C MET A 76 -6.81 5.47 8.65
N VAL A 77 -6.37 5.50 9.90
CA VAL A 77 -6.67 4.46 10.92
C VAL A 77 -7.93 4.81 11.70
N ASP A 78 -8.22 6.10 11.87
CA ASP A 78 -9.36 6.62 12.62
C ASP A 78 -10.68 6.67 11.77
N ASP A 79 -10.60 6.46 10.46
CA ASP A 79 -11.72 6.39 9.49
C ASP A 79 -12.18 4.93 9.24
#